data_AF-A0ABF7QKT4-F1
#
_entry.id   AF-A0ABF7QKT4-F1
#
_cell.length_a   1.000
_cell.length_b   1.000
_cell.length_c   1.000
_cell.angle_alpha   90.00
_cell.angle_beta   90.00
_cell.angle_gamma   90.00
#
_symmetry.space_group_name_H-M   'P 1'
#
loop_
_entity.id
_entity.type
_entity.pdbx_description
1 polymer ?
#
loop_
_entity_poly.entity_id
_entity_poly.type
_entity_poly.pdbx_seq_one_letter_code
_entity_poly.pdbx_strand_id
1 'polypeptide(L)'
;MAVRRILMTTVFLIGWSAAALPAQDAILPASVIFATSTGYWEDDGNAPDVERAPTGAESVANPEGKATPRHGYYKLFAVRQEDRTSKVYLQQIAQTETGPAIASTVELQEFSDLKPYVTDIRPENSNGIIKEPGLFATIYLKTDPNAEPDGWTVLIDEFGDITVEKATN
;
A
#
# COMPACT_ATOMS: atom_id res chain seq x y z
N MET A 1 25.15 76.21 -13.64
CA MET A 1 25.92 74.95 -13.55
C MET A 1 25.72 74.39 -12.15
N ALA A 2 25.51 73.10 -11.88
CA ALA A 2 25.03 71.97 -12.63
C ALA A 2 24.76 70.89 -11.56
N VAL A 3 23.53 70.36 -11.56
CA VAL A 3 23.15 68.98 -11.20
C VAL A 3 23.40 68.49 -9.76
N ARG A 4 22.30 68.51 -9.00
CA ARG A 4 22.01 67.67 -7.83
C ARG A 4 21.76 66.24 -8.32
N ARG A 5 22.71 65.32 -8.10
CA ARG A 5 22.57 63.90 -8.47
C ARG A 5 21.71 63.17 -7.43
N ILE A 6 20.43 62.99 -7.75
CA ILE A 6 19.54 62.04 -7.07
C ILE A 6 19.79 60.69 -7.77
N LEU A 7 20.47 59.78 -7.07
CA LEU A 7 20.62 58.40 -7.53
C LEU A 7 19.35 57.64 -7.13
N MET A 8 18.46 57.46 -8.10
CA MET A 8 17.21 56.71 -7.94
C MET A 8 17.54 55.22 -8.18
N THR A 9 17.69 54.46 -7.10
CA THR A 9 17.99 53.02 -7.17
C THR A 9 16.70 52.27 -7.52
N THR A 10 16.50 51.95 -8.79
CA THR A 10 15.38 51.12 -9.26
C THR A 10 15.63 49.66 -8.86
N VAL A 11 14.98 49.19 -7.80
CA VAL A 11 14.97 47.77 -7.43
C VAL A 11 14.08 47.02 -8.42
N PHE A 12 14.71 46.25 -9.31
CA PHE A 12 14.04 45.33 -10.22
C PHE A 12 13.67 44.08 -9.40
N LEU A 13 12.43 44.03 -8.87
CA LEU A 13 11.86 42.81 -8.31
C LEU A 13 11.58 41.84 -9.47
N ILE A 14 12.57 41.00 -9.79
CA ILE A 14 12.36 39.81 -10.61
C ILE A 14 11.52 38.87 -9.76
N GLY A 15 10.20 38.87 -10.02
CA GLY A 15 9.28 37.91 -9.46
C GLY A 15 9.73 36.51 -9.87
N TRP A 16 10.27 35.77 -8.90
CA TRP A 16 10.44 34.33 -9.01
C TRP A 16 9.04 33.72 -8.98
N SER A 17 8.39 33.66 -10.13
CA SER A 17 7.28 32.75 -10.33
C SER A 17 7.87 31.35 -10.34
N ALA A 18 7.97 30.73 -9.15
CA ALA A 18 8.10 29.29 -9.06
C ALA A 18 6.82 28.71 -9.66
N ALA A 19 6.84 28.43 -10.96
CA ALA A 19 5.82 27.61 -11.58
C ALA A 19 5.84 26.27 -10.85
N ALA A 20 4.81 25.99 -10.06
CA ALA A 20 4.61 24.67 -9.51
C ALA A 20 4.55 23.71 -10.69
N LEU A 21 5.56 22.85 -10.82
CA LEU A 21 5.48 21.74 -11.76
C LEU A 21 4.21 20.95 -11.41
N PRO A 22 3.42 20.52 -12.40
CA PRO A 22 2.27 19.67 -12.12
C PRO A 22 2.77 18.48 -11.30
N ALA A 23 2.11 18.21 -10.18
CA ALA A 23 2.38 17.00 -9.41
C ALA A 23 2.15 15.82 -10.35
N GLN A 24 3.23 15.15 -10.75
CA GLN A 24 3.14 13.99 -11.60
C GLN A 24 2.58 12.87 -10.74
N ASP A 25 1.47 12.28 -11.17
CA ASP A 25 0.89 11.13 -10.48
C ASP A 25 1.99 10.07 -10.29
N ALA A 26 2.06 9.51 -9.08
CA ALA A 26 2.97 8.41 -8.79
C ALA A 26 2.48 7.16 -9.53
N ILE A 27 2.86 7.04 -10.81
CA ILE A 27 2.55 5.87 -11.63
C ILE A 27 3.31 4.67 -11.05
N LEU A 28 2.63 3.53 -10.95
CA LEU A 28 3.22 2.30 -10.44
C LEU A 28 4.46 1.90 -11.25
N PRO A 29 5.54 1.41 -10.60
CA PRO A 29 6.68 0.87 -11.31
C PRO A 29 6.27 -0.26 -12.28
N ALA A 30 6.97 -0.38 -13.41
CA ALA A 30 6.70 -1.43 -14.41
C ALA A 30 6.86 -2.86 -13.87
N SER A 31 7.56 -3.04 -12.75
CA SER A 31 7.68 -4.32 -12.06
C SER A 31 6.40 -4.73 -11.31
N VAL A 32 5.48 -3.81 -11.03
CA VAL A 32 4.17 -4.14 -10.45
C VAL A 32 3.28 -4.70 -11.55
N ILE A 33 2.98 -6.00 -11.48
CA ILE A 33 2.27 -6.72 -12.54
C ILE A 33 0.80 -6.98 -12.24
N PHE A 34 0.42 -7.00 -10.96
CA PHE A 34 -0.96 -7.10 -10.49
C PHE A 34 -1.12 -6.24 -9.26
N ALA A 35 -2.26 -5.56 -9.14
CA ALA A 35 -2.62 -4.78 -7.96
C ALA A 35 -4.14 -4.79 -7.79
N THR A 36 -4.60 -5.12 -6.59
CA THR A 36 -6.01 -5.21 -6.23
C THR A 36 -6.21 -4.52 -4.89
N SER A 37 -7.12 -3.54 -4.85
CA SER A 37 -7.57 -2.91 -3.61
C SER A 37 -8.87 -3.55 -3.16
N THR A 38 -8.95 -4.00 -1.91
CA THR A 38 -10.12 -4.65 -1.33
C THR A 38 -10.07 -4.60 0.20
N GLY A 39 -11.10 -5.14 0.86
CA GLY A 39 -11.18 -5.15 2.31
C GLY A 39 -11.47 -3.79 2.92
N TYR A 40 -11.65 -3.80 4.24
CA TYR A 40 -11.86 -2.61 5.06
C TYR A 40 -11.14 -2.81 6.39
N TRP A 41 -10.65 -1.72 6.97
CA TRP A 41 -10.15 -1.73 8.34
C TRP A 41 -10.49 -0.42 9.01
N GLU A 42 -10.68 -0.48 10.31
CA GLU A 42 -10.84 0.69 11.17
C GLU A 42 -10.23 0.41 12.53
N ASP A 43 -9.63 1.43 13.14
CA ASP A 43 -9.15 1.37 14.51
C ASP A 43 -9.40 2.68 15.24
N ASP A 44 -9.27 2.65 16.56
CA ASP A 44 -9.38 3.81 17.44
C ASP A 44 -8.13 4.71 17.43
N GLY A 45 -7.17 4.43 16.52
CA GLY A 45 -5.88 5.09 16.41
C GLY A 45 -4.81 4.56 17.37
N ASN A 46 -5.12 3.57 18.21
CA ASN A 46 -4.17 2.95 19.14
C ASN A 46 -3.69 1.56 18.69
N ALA A 47 -4.36 0.97 17.69
CA ALA A 47 -3.95 -0.31 17.13
C ALA A 47 -2.61 -0.15 16.38
N PRO A 48 -1.67 -1.08 16.55
CA PRO A 48 -0.47 -1.11 15.73
C PRO A 48 -0.86 -1.36 14.28
N ASP A 49 -0.08 -0.80 13.35
CA ASP A 49 -0.27 -1.10 11.93
C ASP A 49 -0.06 -2.60 11.68
N VAL A 50 -0.67 -3.13 10.62
CA VAL A 50 -0.54 -4.56 10.28
C VAL A 50 0.95 -4.90 10.12
N GLU A 51 1.44 -5.71 11.06
CA GLU A 51 2.77 -6.30 11.10
C GLU A 51 2.58 -7.82 11.18
N ARG A 52 3.47 -8.58 10.52
CA ARG A 52 3.45 -10.03 10.72
C ARG A 52 3.88 -10.31 12.16
N ALA A 53 2.99 -10.89 12.96
CA ALA A 53 3.33 -11.35 14.29
C ALA A 53 4.57 -12.27 14.22
N PRO A 54 5.67 -11.96 14.95
CA PRO A 54 6.64 -12.98 15.31
C PRO A 54 5.88 -14.13 15.97
N THR A 55 6.26 -15.38 15.72
CA THR A 55 5.67 -16.52 16.43
C THR A 55 5.88 -16.30 17.94
N GLY A 56 4.85 -15.85 18.65
CA GLY A 56 4.86 -15.63 20.10
C GLY A 56 5.14 -14.21 20.62
N ALA A 57 4.97 -13.14 19.85
CA ALA A 57 5.01 -11.78 20.41
C ALA A 57 3.60 -11.18 20.56
N GLU A 58 3.23 -10.85 21.79
CA GLU A 58 2.04 -10.04 22.07
C GLU A 58 2.26 -8.61 21.55
N SER A 59 1.34 -8.15 20.72
CA SER A 59 1.37 -6.82 20.11
C SER A 59 1.05 -5.76 21.17
N VAL A 60 1.95 -4.79 21.36
CA VAL A 60 1.85 -3.78 22.43
C VAL A 60 1.31 -2.48 21.86
N ALA A 61 0.04 -2.16 22.13
CA ALA A 61 -0.54 -0.86 21.80
C ALA A 61 0.16 0.26 22.61
N ASN A 62 0.40 1.41 21.98
CA ASN A 62 1.03 2.57 22.61
C ASN A 62 -0.06 3.47 23.23
N PRO A 63 -0.15 3.65 24.57
CA PRO A 63 -1.34 4.21 25.21
C PRO A 63 -1.34 5.74 25.40
N GLU A 64 -0.46 6.51 24.74
CA GLU A 64 -0.30 7.94 25.02
C GLU A 64 -0.62 8.84 23.81
N GLY A 65 -1.90 9.14 23.63
CA GLY A 65 -2.38 10.22 22.75
C GLY A 65 -3.90 10.17 22.56
N LYS A 66 -4.55 11.32 22.34
CA LYS A 66 -5.90 11.33 21.74
C LYS A 66 -5.76 10.87 20.30
N ALA A 67 -5.76 9.56 20.10
CA ALA A 67 -5.64 8.99 18.78
C ALA A 67 -6.95 9.25 18.00
N THR A 68 -6.80 9.68 16.76
CA THR A 68 -7.95 9.91 15.87
C THR A 68 -8.32 8.55 15.28
N PRO A 69 -9.60 8.17 15.28
CA PRO A 69 -10.04 6.95 14.60
C PRO A 69 -9.54 6.92 13.16
N ARG A 70 -8.90 5.83 12.78
CA ARG A 70 -8.36 5.63 11.42
C ARG A 70 -9.20 4.58 10.72
N HIS A 71 -9.24 4.67 9.41
CA HIS A 71 -9.86 3.66 8.57
C HIS A 71 -9.20 3.63 7.21
N GLY A 72 -9.47 2.57 6.47
CA GLY A 72 -9.12 2.51 5.07
C GLY A 72 -9.33 1.13 4.47
N TYR A 73 -8.44 0.75 3.57
CA TYR A 73 -8.54 -0.49 2.81
C TYR A 73 -7.17 -1.15 2.68
N TYR A 74 -7.18 -2.37 2.18
CA TYR A 74 -5.97 -3.13 1.92
C TYR A 74 -5.68 -3.18 0.42
N LYS A 75 -4.39 -3.28 0.09
CA LYS A 75 -3.93 -3.44 -1.28
C LYS A 75 -2.98 -4.62 -1.35
N LEU A 76 -3.35 -5.61 -2.16
CA LEU A 76 -2.46 -6.71 -2.53
C LEU A 76 -1.85 -6.42 -3.89
N PHE A 77 -0.55 -6.62 -4.02
CA PHE A 77 0.14 -6.46 -5.30
C PHE A 77 1.31 -7.40 -5.46
N ALA A 78 1.58 -7.76 -6.71
CA ALA A 78 2.71 -8.61 -7.07
C ALA A 78 3.78 -7.81 -7.79
N VAL A 79 5.03 -7.99 -7.36
CA VAL A 79 6.21 -7.34 -7.93
C VAL A 79 7.09 -8.38 -8.60
N ARG A 80 7.27 -8.26 -9.91
CA ARG A 80 8.19 -9.06 -10.71
C ARG A 80 9.63 -8.79 -10.29
N GLN A 81 10.36 -9.85 -9.98
CA GLN A 81 11.79 -9.86 -9.65
C GLN A 81 12.64 -10.10 -10.90
N GLU A 82 13.95 -9.86 -10.79
CA GLU A 82 14.92 -10.04 -11.88
C GLU A 82 15.01 -11.50 -12.36
N ASP A 83 14.81 -12.47 -11.47
CA ASP A 83 14.79 -13.91 -11.80
C ASP A 83 13.49 -14.36 -12.51
N ARG A 84 12.61 -13.40 -12.81
CA ARG A 84 11.30 -13.53 -13.44
C ARG A 84 10.19 -14.08 -12.55
N THR A 85 10.47 -14.39 -11.28
CA THR A 85 9.47 -14.76 -10.28
C THR A 85 8.87 -13.52 -9.64
N SER A 86 7.89 -13.68 -8.76
CA SER A 86 7.14 -12.60 -8.14
C SER A 86 7.20 -12.67 -6.63
N LYS A 87 7.34 -11.50 -6.00
CA LYS A 87 7.01 -11.31 -4.59
C LYS A 87 5.62 -10.73 -4.46
N VAL A 88 4.93 -11.03 -3.37
CA VAL A 88 3.61 -10.50 -3.06
C VAL A 88 3.69 -9.64 -1.81
N TYR A 89 3.06 -8.48 -1.88
CA TYR A 89 3.01 -7.52 -0.79
C TYR A 89 1.56 -7.19 -0.44
N LEU A 90 1.34 -7.03 0.86
CA LEU A 90 0.14 -6.46 1.44
C LEU A 90 0.45 -5.05 1.92
N GLN A 91 -0.39 -4.10 1.54
CA GLN A 91 -0.34 -2.72 1.99
C GLN A 91 -1.60 -2.38 2.75
N GLN A 92 -1.44 -1.84 3.96
CA GLN A 92 -2.52 -1.18 4.67
C GLN A 92 -2.54 0.29 4.25
N ILE A 93 -3.65 0.73 3.65
CA ILE A 93 -3.82 2.10 3.17
C ILE A 93 -4.80 2.82 4.08
N ALA A 94 -4.37 3.90 4.72
CA ALA A 94 -5.21 4.80 5.50
C ALA A 94 -5.89 5.83 4.59
N GLN A 95 -7.19 6.03 4.78
CA GLN A 95 -7.94 7.11 4.15
C GLN A 95 -7.85 8.36 5.04
N THR A 96 -7.00 9.31 4.65
CA THR A 96 -6.81 10.56 5.38
C THR A 96 -7.55 11.71 4.70
N GLU A 97 -7.71 12.83 5.40
CA GLU A 97 -8.27 14.07 4.83
C GLU A 97 -7.51 14.57 3.59
N THR A 98 -6.20 14.28 3.52
CA THR A 98 -5.33 14.67 2.40
C THR A 98 -5.27 13.62 1.28
N GLY A 99 -5.98 12.50 1.44
CA GLY A 99 -6.00 11.38 0.50
C GLY A 99 -5.42 10.09 1.08
N PRO A 100 -5.28 9.03 0.25
CA PRO A 100 -4.75 7.74 0.69
C PRO A 100 -3.27 7.85 1.12
N ALA A 101 -2.94 7.27 2.27
CA ALA A 101 -1.58 7.19 2.78
C ALA A 101 -1.23 5.73 3.12
N ILE A 102 0.01 5.30 2.86
CA ILE A 102 0.48 3.96 3.26
C ILE A 102 0.70 3.98 4.77
N ALA A 103 -0.03 3.14 5.50
CA ALA A 103 0.18 2.89 6.93
C ALA A 103 1.31 1.85 7.09
N SER A 104 1.15 0.67 6.49
CA SER A 104 2.18 -0.37 6.47
C SER A 104 2.33 -1.06 5.13
N THR A 105 3.48 -1.72 4.93
CA THR A 105 3.75 -2.64 3.81
C THR A 105 4.41 -3.88 4.37
N VAL A 106 3.81 -5.04 4.11
CA VAL A 106 4.30 -6.35 4.57
C VAL A 106 4.54 -7.25 3.35
N GLU A 107 5.68 -7.92 3.31
CA GLU A 107 5.94 -8.99 2.35
C GLU A 107 5.25 -10.27 2.82
N LEU A 108 4.49 -10.92 1.93
CA LEU A 108 3.86 -12.20 2.21
C LEU A 108 4.87 -13.33 1.91
N GLN A 109 5.66 -13.67 2.93
CA GLN A 109 6.82 -14.55 2.80
C GLN A 109 6.44 -15.96 2.31
N GLU A 110 5.24 -16.45 2.61
CA GLU A 110 4.73 -17.74 2.13
C GLU A 110 4.77 -17.82 0.60
N PHE A 111 4.52 -16.69 -0.08
CA PHE A 111 4.66 -16.62 -1.53
C PHE A 111 6.12 -16.46 -1.93
N SER A 112 6.87 -15.56 -1.29
CA SER A 112 8.28 -15.32 -1.64
C SER A 112 9.13 -16.59 -1.56
N ASP A 113 8.88 -17.47 -0.59
CA ASP A 113 9.60 -18.75 -0.42
C ASP A 113 9.34 -19.73 -1.57
N LEU A 114 8.15 -19.66 -2.20
CA LEU A 114 7.79 -20.49 -3.35
C LEU A 114 8.43 -20.00 -4.66
N LYS A 115 8.90 -18.74 -4.70
CA LYS A 115 9.34 -18.03 -5.90
C LYS A 115 8.35 -18.20 -7.08
N PRO A 116 7.09 -17.79 -6.92
CA PRO A 116 6.03 -18.10 -7.87
C PRO A 116 6.04 -17.19 -9.09
N TYR A 117 5.38 -17.63 -10.14
CA TYR A 117 4.82 -16.78 -11.18
C TYR A 117 3.38 -16.45 -10.79
N VAL A 118 3.15 -15.23 -10.31
CA VAL A 118 1.78 -14.73 -10.06
C VAL A 118 1.11 -14.42 -11.39
N THR A 119 -0.11 -14.93 -11.57
CA THR A 119 -0.89 -14.80 -12.81
C THR A 119 -2.19 -14.02 -12.63
N ASP A 120 -2.69 -13.87 -11.39
CA ASP A 120 -3.88 -13.06 -11.09
C ASP A 120 -3.99 -12.79 -9.57
N ILE A 121 -4.70 -11.71 -9.19
CA ILE A 121 -5.09 -11.42 -7.80
C ILE A 121 -6.56 -10.99 -7.81
N ARG A 122 -7.45 -11.83 -7.27
CA ARG A 122 -8.88 -11.58 -7.26
C ARG A 122 -9.39 -11.25 -5.86
N PRO A 123 -10.14 -10.15 -5.68
CA PRO A 123 -10.87 -9.94 -4.44
C PRO A 123 -12.05 -10.93 -4.38
N GLU A 124 -12.56 -11.20 -3.18
CA GLU A 124 -13.76 -12.01 -2.99
C GLU A 124 -14.98 -11.46 -3.77
N ASN A 125 -15.10 -10.13 -3.78
CA ASN A 125 -16.17 -9.45 -4.47
C ASN A 125 -15.64 -8.20 -5.21
N SER A 126 -16.32 -7.85 -6.29
CA SER A 126 -16.01 -6.65 -7.09
C SER A 126 -16.89 -5.46 -6.71
N ASN A 127 -17.54 -5.50 -5.53
CA ASN A 127 -18.48 -4.46 -5.10
C ASN A 127 -17.75 -3.20 -4.61
N GLY A 128 -16.42 -3.26 -4.46
CA GLY A 128 -15.56 -2.13 -4.13
C GLY A 128 -15.65 -1.64 -2.67
N ILE A 129 -16.64 -2.13 -1.90
CA ILE A 129 -16.83 -1.79 -0.49
C ILE A 129 -17.22 -3.07 0.26
N ILE A 130 -16.36 -3.49 1.19
CA ILE A 130 -16.68 -4.51 2.19
C ILE A 130 -17.11 -3.75 3.46
N LYS A 131 -18.27 -4.12 4.03
CA LYS A 131 -18.83 -3.43 5.21
C LYS A 131 -18.24 -3.91 6.53
N GLU A 132 -17.63 -5.08 6.51
CA GLU A 132 -17.04 -5.73 7.68
C GLU A 132 -15.51 -5.59 7.60
N PRO A 133 -14.84 -5.32 8.73
CA PRO A 133 -13.38 -5.32 8.78
C PRO A 133 -12.80 -6.64 8.30
N GLY A 134 -11.67 -6.56 7.61
CA GLY A 134 -10.92 -7.69 7.10
C GLY A 134 -10.66 -7.62 5.59
N LEU A 135 -10.02 -8.67 5.09
CA LEU A 135 -9.72 -8.87 3.68
C LEU A 135 -9.88 -10.35 3.34
N PHE A 136 -10.46 -10.62 2.16
CA PHE A 136 -10.41 -11.92 1.53
C PHE A 136 -10.05 -11.75 0.05
N ALA A 137 -8.96 -12.40 -0.39
CA ALA A 137 -8.55 -12.40 -1.78
C ALA A 137 -7.91 -13.73 -2.16
N THR A 138 -8.06 -14.13 -3.41
CA THR A 138 -7.38 -15.29 -3.98
C THR A 138 -6.29 -14.85 -4.94
N ILE A 139 -5.07 -15.32 -4.68
CA ILE A 139 -3.89 -15.15 -5.53
C ILE A 139 -3.73 -16.42 -6.36
N TYR A 140 -3.68 -16.25 -7.68
CA TYR A 140 -3.41 -17.35 -8.60
C TYR A 140 -1.93 -17.33 -8.97
N LEU A 141 -1.27 -18.47 -8.76
CA LEU A 141 0.17 -18.57 -8.93
C LEU A 141 0.61 -19.97 -9.39
N LYS A 142 1.81 -20.06 -9.96
CA LYS A 142 2.45 -21.33 -10.32
C LYS A 142 3.94 -21.32 -10.05
N THR A 143 4.52 -22.47 -9.74
CA THR A 143 5.97 -22.63 -9.53
C THR A 143 6.68 -23.20 -10.77
N ASP A 144 5.99 -24.00 -11.59
CA ASP A 144 6.40 -24.35 -12.95
C ASP A 144 5.74 -23.40 -13.96
N PRO A 145 6.50 -22.68 -14.81
CA PRO A 145 5.95 -21.83 -15.86
C PRO A 145 4.93 -22.51 -16.79
N ASN A 146 5.03 -23.84 -16.98
CA ASN A 146 4.20 -24.61 -17.90
C ASN A 146 2.97 -25.24 -17.22
N ALA A 147 2.85 -25.13 -15.90
CA ALA A 147 1.70 -25.66 -15.17
C ALA A 147 0.50 -24.70 -15.18
N GLU A 148 -0.67 -25.24 -14.86
CA GLU A 148 -1.85 -24.47 -14.49
C GLU A 148 -1.64 -23.78 -13.12
N PRO A 149 -2.23 -22.59 -12.90
CA PRO A 149 -2.08 -21.89 -11.64
C PRO A 149 -2.93 -22.52 -10.53
N ASP A 150 -2.33 -22.60 -9.34
CA ASP A 150 -3.00 -22.89 -8.08
C ASP A 150 -3.56 -21.61 -7.46
N GLY A 151 -4.72 -21.70 -6.81
CA GLY A 151 -5.28 -20.62 -6.00
C GLY A 151 -4.77 -20.66 -4.56
N TRP A 152 -4.45 -19.51 -4.01
CA TRP A 152 -4.08 -19.31 -2.61
C TRP A 152 -4.88 -18.17 -2.01
N THR A 153 -5.51 -18.40 -0.89
CA THR A 153 -6.33 -17.41 -0.20
C THR A 153 -5.46 -16.63 0.78
N VAL A 154 -5.60 -15.31 0.75
CA VAL A 154 -5.09 -14.39 1.77
C VAL A 154 -6.29 -13.86 2.52
N LEU A 155 -6.29 -14.08 3.84
CA LEU A 155 -7.28 -13.56 4.76
C LEU A 155 -6.62 -12.60 5.74
N ILE A 156 -7.30 -11.51 6.04
CA ILE A 156 -7.01 -10.65 7.19
C ILE A 156 -8.28 -10.60 8.01
N ASP A 157 -8.18 -10.91 9.30
CA ASP A 157 -9.31 -10.83 10.22
C ASP A 157 -9.55 -9.40 10.74
N GLU A 158 -10.47 -9.26 11.68
CA GLU A 158 -10.81 -7.98 12.30
C GLU A 158 -9.69 -7.38 13.17
N PHE A 159 -8.70 -8.18 13.57
CA PHE A 159 -7.57 -7.76 14.40
C PHE A 159 -6.30 -7.46 13.59
N GLY A 160 -6.33 -7.75 12.28
CA GLY A 160 -5.18 -7.54 11.39
C GLY A 160 -4.28 -8.76 11.25
N ASP A 161 -4.67 -9.92 11.77
CA ASP A 161 -3.88 -11.15 11.65
C ASP A 161 -3.98 -11.72 10.23
N ILE A 162 -2.82 -12.02 9.63
CA ILE A 162 -2.72 -12.47 8.26
C ILE A 162 -2.68 -14.01 8.22
N THR A 163 -3.62 -14.61 7.50
CA THR A 163 -3.64 -16.04 7.19
C THR A 163 -3.46 -16.27 5.70
N VAL A 164 -2.55 -17.17 5.32
CA VAL A 164 -2.29 -17.55 3.93
C VAL A 164 -2.45 -19.05 3.78
N GLU A 165 -3.38 -19.48 2.93
CA GLU A 165 -3.73 -20.89 2.76
C GLU A 165 -3.83 -21.26 1.28
N LYS A 166 -3.41 -22.48 0.92
CA LYS A 166 -3.66 -23.01 -0.41
C LYS A 166 -5.16 -23.32 -0.55
N ALA A 167 -5.81 -22.78 -1.58
CA ALA A 167 -7.23 -23.04 -1.81
C ALA A 167 -7.45 -24.53 -2.11
N THR A 168 -8.17 -25.22 -1.25
CA THR A 168 -8.63 -26.59 -1.49
C THR A 168 -9.93 -26.51 -2.29
N ASN A 169 -9.85 -26.75 -3.60
CA ASN A 169 -11.04 -27.06 -4.40
C ASN A 169 -11.60 -28.44 -4.03
#